data_AF-A0A6L7A6L9-F1
#
_entry.id   AF-A0A6L7A6L9-F1
#
_cell.length_a   1.000
_cell.length_b   1.000
_cell.length_c   1.000
_cell.angle_alpha   90.00
_cell.angle_beta   90.00
_cell.angle_gamma   90.00
#
_symmetry.space_group_name_H-M   'P 1'
#
loop_
_entity.id
_entity.type
_entity.pdbx_description
1 polymer ?
#
loop_
_entity_poly.entity_id
_entity_poly.type
_entity_poly.pdbx_seq_one_letter_code
_entity_poly.pdbx_strand_id
1 'polypeptide(L)'
;FARNLHDLLMAAPAGLRATMGLDPGLRTGVKVAVVDATGKLVATDTIYPHTGQAAKAAMTVAALCEKHNVELVAIGNGTASRETERFYLDVQKQFPKVTAQKVIVSEAGASVYSASELAAQEFPDLDVSLRGAVSIARRLQDPLAELVKIDPKSIGVGQYQHDVSQTQLARKLDAVVEDCVNAVGVDLNTASVPLLTRVAGLTRMMAQNIVAWRDENGQFQNRQQLLKVSRLGPKAFEQCAGFLRINHGDNPLDASTVHPEAYPVVERILAATQQALKDLMGNSSELRNLKASDFTDEKF
;
A
#
# COMPACT_ATOMS: atom_id res chain seq x y z
N PHE A 1 -13.90 14.58 -6.56
CA PHE A 1 -12.55 14.00 -6.77
C PHE A 1 -11.83 13.74 -5.45
N ALA A 2 -11.53 14.77 -4.65
CA ALA A 2 -10.83 14.62 -3.36
C ALA A 2 -11.42 13.52 -2.44
N ARG A 3 -12.72 13.57 -2.14
CA ARG A 3 -13.40 12.54 -1.33
C ARG A 3 -13.24 11.13 -1.92
N ASN A 4 -13.50 10.96 -3.21
CA ASN A 4 -13.39 9.66 -3.88
C ASN A 4 -11.95 9.12 -3.87
N LEU A 5 -10.92 9.99 -3.97
CA LEU A 5 -9.53 9.58 -3.84
C LEU A 5 -9.21 9.17 -2.40
N HIS A 6 -9.67 9.94 -1.41
CA HIS A 6 -9.53 9.58 0.01
C HIS A 6 -10.13 8.20 0.29
N ASP A 7 -11.37 7.95 -0.15
CA ASP A 7 -12.05 6.66 0.08
C ASP A 7 -11.30 5.50 -0.61
N LEU A 8 -10.69 5.76 -1.77
CA LEU A 8 -9.89 4.77 -2.48
C LEU A 8 -8.56 4.45 -1.77
N LEU A 9 -7.89 5.48 -1.24
CA LEU A 9 -6.62 5.33 -0.51
C LEU A 9 -6.81 4.68 0.86
N MET A 10 -7.93 4.98 1.52
CA MET A 10 -8.28 4.46 2.85
C MET A 10 -9.07 3.15 2.80
N ALA A 11 -9.20 2.54 1.62
CA ALA A 11 -9.80 1.22 1.48
C ALA A 11 -9.01 0.20 2.31
N ALA A 12 -9.72 -0.72 2.96
CA ALA A 12 -9.10 -1.70 3.84
C ALA A 12 -8.12 -2.60 3.06
N PRO A 13 -6.86 -2.72 3.49
CA PRO A 13 -5.89 -3.63 2.87
C PRO A 13 -6.28 -5.08 3.15
N ALA A 14 -6.20 -5.94 2.13
CA ALA A 14 -6.41 -7.38 2.32
C ALA A 14 -5.20 -8.06 2.98
N GLY A 15 -4.06 -7.37 3.03
CA GLY A 15 -2.85 -7.80 3.72
C GLY A 15 -1.95 -8.73 2.91
N LEU A 16 -1.02 -9.36 3.62
CA LEU A 16 0.06 -10.18 3.07
C LEU A 16 -0.45 -11.56 2.62
N ARG A 17 -1.24 -11.59 1.54
CA ARG A 17 -1.89 -12.78 0.99
C ARG A 17 -1.57 -12.93 -0.49
N ALA A 18 -1.25 -14.14 -0.93
CA ALA A 18 -0.95 -14.40 -2.34
C ALA A 18 -2.16 -14.03 -3.20
N THR A 19 -1.95 -13.16 -4.20
CA THR A 19 -3.04 -12.50 -4.93
C THR A 19 -2.82 -12.61 -6.44
N MET A 20 -3.85 -13.03 -7.16
CA MET A 20 -3.89 -12.94 -8.62
C MET A 20 -4.64 -11.69 -9.04
N GLY A 21 -4.02 -10.84 -9.86
CA GLY A 21 -4.67 -9.73 -10.55
C GLY A 21 -5.17 -10.16 -11.92
N LEU A 22 -6.44 -9.91 -12.19
CA LEU A 22 -7.08 -10.04 -13.49
C LEU A 22 -7.43 -8.64 -13.99
N ASP A 23 -6.73 -8.18 -15.02
CA ASP A 23 -7.03 -6.95 -15.75
C ASP A 23 -7.90 -7.28 -16.97
N PRO A 24 -9.23 -7.04 -16.90
CA PRO A 24 -10.17 -7.49 -17.91
C PRO A 24 -9.91 -6.93 -19.30
N GLY A 25 -10.36 -7.67 -20.31
CA GLY A 25 -10.30 -7.22 -21.71
C GLY A 25 -11.00 -8.21 -22.62
N LEU A 26 -11.56 -7.71 -23.72
CA LEU A 26 -12.21 -8.54 -24.74
C LEU A 26 -11.17 -9.01 -25.77
N ARG A 27 -11.01 -8.26 -26.85
CA ARG A 27 -10.15 -8.62 -28.00
C ARG A 27 -8.68 -8.80 -27.62
N THR A 28 -8.18 -8.02 -26.66
CA THR A 28 -6.79 -8.07 -26.19
C THR A 28 -6.56 -9.09 -25.07
N GLY A 29 -7.60 -9.85 -24.70
CA GLY A 29 -7.56 -10.80 -23.61
C GLY A 29 -7.60 -10.15 -22.23
N VAL A 30 -7.73 -11.01 -21.22
CA VAL A 30 -7.58 -10.68 -19.80
C VAL A 30 -6.12 -10.89 -19.44
N LYS A 31 -5.49 -9.86 -18.87
CA LYS A 31 -4.10 -9.92 -18.45
C LYS A 31 -4.06 -10.44 -17.02
N VAL A 32 -3.18 -11.40 -16.77
CA VAL A 32 -3.07 -12.12 -15.50
C VAL A 32 -1.70 -11.81 -14.90
N ALA A 33 -1.69 -11.46 -13.62
CA ALA A 33 -0.48 -11.40 -12.83
C ALA A 33 -0.72 -12.12 -11.50
N VAL A 34 0.27 -12.85 -11.01
CA VAL A 34 0.24 -13.44 -9.67
C VAL A 34 1.35 -12.80 -8.86
N VAL A 35 1.00 -12.23 -7.71
CA VAL A 35 1.94 -11.75 -6.71
C VAL A 35 1.87 -12.62 -5.47
N ASP A 36 3.02 -12.88 -4.84
CA ASP A 36 3.06 -13.57 -3.55
C ASP A 36 2.61 -12.65 -2.41
N ALA A 37 2.61 -13.15 -1.17
CA ALA A 37 2.20 -12.40 0.02
C ALA A 37 3.01 -11.10 0.24
N THR A 38 4.22 -10.98 -0.31
CA THR A 38 5.06 -9.78 -0.21
C THR A 38 4.80 -8.78 -1.34
N GLY A 39 3.95 -9.13 -2.30
CA GLY A 39 3.70 -8.34 -3.50
C GLY A 39 4.73 -8.56 -4.61
N LYS A 40 5.63 -9.54 -4.48
CA LYS A 40 6.58 -9.90 -5.53
C LYS A 40 5.84 -10.62 -6.66
N LEU A 41 6.10 -10.20 -7.91
CA LEU A 41 5.57 -10.85 -9.10
C LEU A 41 6.18 -12.25 -9.27
N VAL A 42 5.34 -13.27 -9.37
CA VAL A 42 5.77 -14.68 -9.49
C VAL A 42 5.28 -15.37 -10.77
N ALA A 43 4.24 -14.84 -11.42
CA ALA A 43 3.78 -15.33 -12.72
C ALA A 43 2.97 -14.26 -13.45
N THR A 44 2.94 -14.35 -14.78
CA THR A 44 2.05 -13.58 -15.65
C THR A 44 1.54 -14.45 -16.80
N ASP A 45 0.40 -14.08 -17.37
CA ASP A 45 -0.14 -14.68 -18.59
C ASP A 45 -1.14 -13.73 -19.26
N THR A 46 -1.49 -14.00 -20.51
CA THR A 46 -2.61 -13.34 -21.22
C THR A 46 -3.59 -14.41 -21.69
N ILE A 47 -4.79 -14.40 -21.11
CA ILE A 47 -5.83 -15.41 -21.38
C ILE A 47 -6.98 -14.81 -22.19
N TYR A 48 -7.70 -15.65 -22.92
CA TYR A 48 -8.76 -15.23 -23.85
C TYR A 48 -10.13 -15.87 -23.52
N PRO A 49 -10.68 -15.63 -22.32
CA PRO A 49 -11.93 -16.27 -21.89
C PRO A 49 -13.15 -15.83 -22.71
N HIS A 50 -13.10 -14.62 -23.29
CA HIS A 50 -14.25 -13.99 -23.96
C HIS A 50 -14.26 -14.13 -25.47
N THR A 51 -13.25 -14.77 -26.07
CA THR A 51 -13.11 -14.92 -27.54
C THR A 51 -12.97 -16.39 -27.96
N GLY A 52 -13.72 -17.28 -27.30
CA GLY A 52 -13.81 -18.70 -27.66
C GLY A 52 -12.73 -19.61 -27.06
N GLN A 53 -11.83 -19.11 -26.21
CA GLN A 53 -10.80 -19.92 -25.52
C GLN A 53 -11.07 -20.08 -24.02
N ALA A 54 -12.35 -20.04 -23.60
CA ALA A 54 -12.76 -20.12 -22.19
C ALA A 54 -12.20 -21.34 -21.46
N ALA A 55 -12.26 -22.53 -22.07
CA ALA A 55 -11.75 -23.76 -21.44
C ALA A 55 -10.23 -23.71 -21.20
N LYS A 56 -9.46 -23.21 -22.18
CA LYS A 56 -8.01 -23.04 -22.05
C LYS A 56 -7.67 -22.02 -20.96
N ALA A 57 -8.36 -20.88 -20.97
CA ALA A 57 -8.22 -19.84 -19.96
C ALA A 57 -8.53 -20.37 -18.55
N ALA A 58 -9.57 -21.20 -18.40
CA ALA A 58 -9.97 -21.78 -17.13
C ALA A 58 -8.89 -22.70 -16.55
N MET A 59 -8.31 -23.58 -17.39
CA MET A 59 -7.20 -24.44 -16.98
C MET A 59 -5.97 -23.63 -16.55
N THR A 60 -5.62 -22.57 -17.30
CA THR A 60 -4.51 -21.67 -16.94
C THR A 60 -4.72 -21.01 -15.58
N VAL A 61 -5.89 -20.41 -15.35
CA VAL A 61 -6.21 -19.74 -14.08
C VAL A 61 -6.16 -20.72 -12.92
N ALA A 62 -6.77 -21.90 -13.06
CA ALA A 62 -6.74 -22.93 -12.03
C ALA A 62 -5.32 -23.39 -11.71
N ALA A 63 -4.50 -23.65 -12.74
CA ALA A 63 -3.12 -24.06 -12.57
C ALA A 63 -2.28 -22.99 -11.85
N LEU A 64 -2.46 -21.70 -12.19
CA LEU A 64 -1.78 -20.61 -11.51
C LEU A 64 -2.23 -20.45 -10.06
N CYS A 65 -3.54 -20.58 -9.79
CA CYS A 65 -4.08 -20.54 -8.44
C CYS A 65 -3.48 -21.64 -7.56
N GLU A 66 -3.47 -22.89 -8.04
CA GLU A 66 -2.92 -24.02 -7.29
C GLU A 66 -1.40 -23.92 -7.12
N LYS A 67 -0.67 -23.60 -8.20
CA LYS A 67 0.81 -23.54 -8.17
C LYS A 67 1.34 -22.51 -7.19
N HIS A 68 0.67 -21.37 -7.08
CA HIS A 68 1.12 -20.23 -6.29
C HIS A 68 0.33 -20.04 -4.99
N ASN A 69 -0.51 -21.03 -4.62
CA ASN A 69 -1.38 -20.97 -3.44
C ASN A 69 -2.15 -19.64 -3.34
N VAL A 70 -2.74 -19.22 -4.46
CA VAL A 70 -3.46 -17.95 -4.53
C VAL A 70 -4.63 -17.99 -3.56
N GLU A 71 -4.73 -16.97 -2.72
CA GLU A 71 -5.79 -16.82 -1.73
C GLU A 71 -6.84 -15.79 -2.15
N LEU A 72 -6.44 -14.82 -2.97
CA LEU A 72 -7.25 -13.71 -3.41
C LEU A 72 -7.17 -13.52 -4.93
N VAL A 73 -8.28 -13.13 -5.55
CA VAL A 73 -8.34 -12.73 -6.96
C VAL A 73 -8.88 -11.32 -7.07
N ALA A 74 -8.01 -10.37 -7.40
CA ALA A 74 -8.35 -8.99 -7.67
C ALA A 74 -8.81 -8.85 -9.13
N ILE A 75 -10.04 -8.41 -9.37
CA ILE A 75 -10.58 -8.20 -10.72
C ILE A 75 -10.77 -6.71 -10.95
N GLY A 76 -10.11 -6.16 -11.97
CA GLY A 76 -10.29 -4.77 -12.39
C GLY A 76 -11.75 -4.47 -12.74
N ASN A 77 -12.24 -3.28 -12.39
CA ASN A 77 -13.63 -2.88 -12.59
C ASN A 77 -13.92 -2.21 -13.94
N GLY A 78 -13.04 -2.31 -14.92
CA GLY A 78 -13.22 -1.73 -16.25
C GLY A 78 -13.98 -2.61 -17.23
N THR A 79 -13.55 -2.51 -18.49
CA THR A 79 -14.23 -3.14 -19.63
C THR A 79 -14.17 -4.66 -19.53
N ALA A 80 -15.31 -5.33 -19.64
CA ALA A 80 -15.45 -6.79 -19.50
C ALA A 80 -15.23 -7.33 -18.08
N SER A 81 -15.30 -6.48 -17.05
CA SER A 81 -15.16 -6.88 -15.65
C SER A 81 -16.24 -7.88 -15.20
N ARG A 82 -17.51 -7.65 -15.55
CA ARG A 82 -18.63 -8.55 -15.24
C ARG A 82 -18.47 -9.93 -15.89
N GLU A 83 -18.01 -9.95 -17.14
CA GLU A 83 -17.75 -11.17 -17.89
C GLU A 83 -16.58 -11.94 -17.28
N THR A 84 -15.52 -11.24 -16.87
CA THR A 84 -14.34 -11.82 -16.21
C THR A 84 -14.69 -12.36 -14.83
N GLU A 85 -15.52 -11.66 -14.08
CA GLU A 85 -16.06 -12.11 -12.80
C GLU A 85 -16.91 -13.38 -12.95
N ARG A 86 -17.81 -13.43 -13.94
CA ARG A 86 -18.60 -14.63 -14.23
C ARG A 86 -17.70 -15.80 -14.63
N PHE A 87 -16.74 -15.55 -15.52
CA PHE A 87 -15.75 -16.54 -15.92
C PHE A 87 -15.01 -17.12 -14.71
N TYR A 88 -14.52 -16.28 -13.80
CA TYR A 88 -13.83 -16.75 -12.60
C TYR A 88 -14.73 -17.61 -11.71
N LEU A 89 -15.99 -17.23 -11.52
CA LEU A 89 -16.96 -18.07 -10.79
C LEU A 89 -17.16 -19.44 -11.44
N ASP A 90 -17.16 -19.51 -12.77
CA ASP A 90 -17.25 -20.79 -13.48
C ASP A 90 -15.97 -21.62 -13.34
N VAL A 91 -14.79 -20.98 -13.28
CA VAL A 91 -13.53 -21.65 -12.91
C VAL A 91 -13.64 -22.29 -11.52
N GLN A 92 -14.17 -21.59 -10.52
CA GLN A 92 -14.32 -22.15 -9.16
C GLN A 92 -15.26 -23.35 -9.11
N LYS A 93 -16.33 -23.35 -9.93
CA LYS A 93 -17.23 -24.52 -10.05
C LYS A 93 -16.55 -25.71 -10.72
N GLN A 94 -15.74 -25.45 -11.75
CA GLN A 94 -15.07 -26.49 -12.52
C GLN A 94 -13.84 -27.08 -11.80
N PHE A 95 -13.14 -26.26 -11.02
CA PHE A 95 -11.92 -26.62 -10.31
C PHE A 95 -12.08 -26.38 -8.80
N PRO A 96 -12.61 -27.35 -8.04
CA PRO A 96 -12.95 -27.17 -6.61
C PRO A 96 -11.78 -26.80 -5.70
N LYS A 97 -10.53 -27.02 -6.14
CA LYS A 97 -9.33 -26.59 -5.41
C LYS A 97 -9.06 -25.09 -5.51
N VAL A 98 -9.70 -24.38 -6.44
CA VAL A 98 -9.59 -22.93 -6.61
C VAL A 98 -10.54 -22.25 -5.62
N THR A 99 -10.07 -22.10 -4.38
CA THR A 99 -10.86 -21.52 -3.28
C THR A 99 -10.60 -20.03 -3.06
N ALA A 100 -9.75 -19.42 -3.88
CA ALA A 100 -9.39 -18.01 -3.73
C ALA A 100 -10.63 -17.10 -3.79
N GLN A 101 -10.66 -16.09 -2.91
CA GLN A 101 -11.80 -15.17 -2.83
C GLN A 101 -11.62 -14.06 -3.87
N LYS A 102 -12.62 -13.86 -4.72
CA LYS A 102 -12.63 -12.74 -5.66
C LYS A 102 -13.00 -11.41 -4.97
N VAL A 103 -12.36 -10.34 -5.41
CA VAL A 103 -12.68 -8.96 -5.00
C VAL A 103 -12.62 -8.07 -6.24
N ILE A 104 -13.64 -7.22 -6.42
CA ILE A 104 -13.62 -6.20 -7.47
C ILE A 104 -12.80 -5.01 -6.98
N VAL A 105 -11.83 -4.59 -7.79
CA VAL A 105 -10.87 -3.53 -7.47
C VAL A 105 -10.94 -2.45 -8.53
N SER A 106 -10.81 -1.18 -8.12
CA SER A 106 -10.70 -0.07 -9.07
C SER A 106 -9.47 -0.27 -9.95
N GLU A 107 -9.61 -0.17 -11.27
CA GLU A 107 -8.46 -0.12 -12.19
C GLU A 107 -7.99 1.33 -12.45
N ALA A 108 -8.56 2.32 -11.76
CA ALA A 108 -8.23 3.73 -11.96
C ALA A 108 -6.72 3.96 -11.87
N GLY A 109 -6.14 4.55 -12.92
CA GLY A 109 -4.71 4.82 -13.01
C GLY A 109 -3.82 3.60 -13.32
N ALA A 110 -4.34 2.37 -13.39
CA ALA A 110 -3.52 1.18 -13.69
C ALA A 110 -2.80 1.28 -15.05
N SER A 111 -3.49 1.80 -16.08
CA SER A 111 -2.89 2.04 -17.40
C SER A 111 -1.87 3.19 -17.40
N VAL A 112 -2.04 4.18 -16.51
CA VAL A 112 -1.07 5.27 -16.35
C VAL A 112 0.18 4.76 -15.65
N TYR A 113 0.00 3.96 -14.59
CA TYR A 113 1.09 3.26 -13.92
C TYR A 113 1.85 2.37 -14.89
N SER A 114 1.18 1.52 -15.66
CA SER A 114 1.84 0.55 -16.54
C SER A 114 2.76 1.19 -17.60
N ALA A 115 2.38 2.38 -18.07
CA ALA A 115 3.15 3.18 -19.03
C ALA A 115 4.17 4.14 -18.36
N SER A 116 4.24 4.17 -17.03
CA SER A 116 5.14 5.06 -16.30
C SER A 116 6.60 4.57 -16.32
N GLU A 117 7.53 5.51 -16.17
CA GLU A 117 8.95 5.20 -15.99
C GLU A 117 9.20 4.34 -14.75
N LEU A 118 8.45 4.59 -13.66
CA LEU A 118 8.53 3.81 -12.43
C LEU A 118 8.19 2.34 -12.68
N ALA A 119 7.09 2.05 -13.39
CA ALA A 119 6.73 0.67 -13.70
C ALA A 119 7.72 0.01 -14.68
N ALA A 120 8.32 0.79 -15.58
CA ALA A 120 9.39 0.30 -16.45
C ALA A 120 10.66 -0.05 -15.67
N GLN A 121 10.97 0.67 -14.58
CA GLN A 121 12.08 0.35 -13.68
C GLN A 121 11.75 -0.86 -12.79
N GLU A 122 10.52 -0.97 -12.29
CA GLU A 122 10.09 -2.13 -11.49
C GLU A 122 10.01 -3.43 -12.32
N PHE A 123 9.62 -3.32 -13.60
CA PHE A 123 9.37 -4.46 -14.48
C PHE A 123 9.91 -4.23 -15.92
N PRO A 124 11.25 -4.17 -16.09
CA PRO A 124 11.87 -3.82 -17.38
C PRO A 124 11.52 -4.83 -18.48
N ASP A 125 11.48 -6.12 -18.15
CA ASP A 125 11.27 -7.22 -19.11
C ASP A 125 9.78 -7.55 -19.31
N LEU A 126 8.87 -6.87 -18.60
CA LEU A 126 7.45 -7.14 -18.67
C LEU A 126 6.76 -6.21 -19.68
N ASP A 127 5.93 -6.78 -20.55
CA ASP A 127 5.09 -6.01 -21.46
C ASP A 127 4.19 -5.02 -20.72
N VAL A 128 3.97 -3.84 -21.32
CA VAL A 128 3.19 -2.75 -20.74
C VAL A 128 1.79 -3.22 -20.34
N SER A 129 1.15 -4.09 -21.13
CA SER A 129 -0.21 -4.55 -20.84
C SER A 129 -0.31 -5.43 -19.58
N LEU A 130 0.76 -6.13 -19.20
CA LEU A 130 0.79 -7.00 -18.03
C LEU A 130 1.08 -6.24 -16.74
N ARG A 131 1.79 -5.12 -16.80
CA ARG A 131 2.08 -4.27 -15.62
C ARG A 131 0.81 -3.75 -14.95
N GLY A 132 -0.25 -3.50 -15.71
CA GLY A 132 -1.57 -3.13 -15.18
C GLY A 132 -2.15 -4.21 -14.26
N ALA A 133 -2.08 -5.48 -14.67
CA ALA A 133 -2.54 -6.60 -13.85
C ALA A 133 -1.74 -6.75 -12.54
N VAL A 134 -0.43 -6.45 -12.57
CA VAL A 134 0.40 -6.42 -11.36
C VAL A 134 -0.11 -5.36 -10.38
N SER A 135 -0.43 -4.16 -10.89
CA SER A 135 -0.95 -3.06 -10.06
C SER A 135 -2.32 -3.41 -9.46
N ILE A 136 -3.20 -4.07 -10.22
CA ILE A 136 -4.50 -4.55 -9.71
C ILE A 136 -4.32 -5.54 -8.56
N ALA A 137 -3.38 -6.48 -8.70
CA ALA A 137 -3.10 -7.47 -7.65
C ALA A 137 -2.58 -6.80 -6.37
N ARG A 138 -1.56 -5.94 -6.48
CA ARG A 138 -0.94 -5.24 -5.35
C ARG A 138 -1.89 -4.27 -4.65
N ARG A 139 -2.78 -3.62 -5.41
CA ARG A 139 -3.79 -2.71 -4.85
C ARG A 139 -4.78 -3.41 -3.93
N LEU A 140 -5.07 -4.69 -4.14
CA LEU A 140 -5.89 -5.44 -3.19
C LEU A 140 -5.13 -5.73 -1.89
N GLN A 141 -3.83 -6.04 -1.98
CA GLN A 141 -3.00 -6.29 -0.80
C GLN A 141 -2.88 -5.02 0.06
N ASP A 142 -2.55 -3.89 -0.57
CA ASP A 142 -2.45 -2.58 0.06
C ASP A 142 -2.79 -1.45 -0.95
N PRO A 143 -4.01 -0.89 -0.89
CA PRO A 143 -4.43 0.18 -1.79
C PRO A 143 -3.54 1.42 -1.69
N LEU A 144 -3.18 1.84 -0.48
CA LEU A 144 -2.41 3.04 -0.23
C LEU A 144 -1.01 2.89 -0.84
N ALA A 145 -0.30 1.82 -0.51
CA ALA A 145 1.08 1.59 -0.97
C ALA A 145 1.22 1.49 -2.49
N GLU A 146 0.18 1.00 -3.18
CA GLU A 146 0.20 0.88 -4.64
C GLU A 146 -0.27 2.16 -5.35
N LEU A 147 -1.31 2.83 -4.84
CA LEU A 147 -1.86 4.03 -5.49
C LEU A 147 -0.95 5.25 -5.41
N VAL A 148 -0.13 5.37 -4.36
CA VAL A 148 0.85 6.48 -4.24
C VAL A 148 1.93 6.47 -5.33
N LYS A 149 2.10 5.35 -6.06
CA LYS A 149 3.02 5.23 -7.20
C LYS A 149 2.53 5.99 -8.44
N ILE A 150 1.27 6.40 -8.45
CA ILE A 150 0.61 7.06 -9.57
C ILE A 150 0.51 8.55 -9.27
N ASP A 151 0.66 9.41 -10.29
CA ASP A 151 0.31 10.83 -10.15
C ASP A 151 -1.16 10.93 -9.70
N PRO A 152 -1.47 11.55 -8.54
CA PRO A 152 -2.82 11.58 -7.99
C PRO A 152 -3.86 12.14 -8.95
N LYS A 153 -3.51 13.11 -9.80
CA LYS A 153 -4.44 13.67 -10.81
C LYS A 153 -4.75 12.70 -11.95
N SER A 154 -3.94 11.66 -12.11
CA SER A 154 -4.11 10.61 -13.10
C SER A 154 -4.88 9.40 -12.57
N ILE A 155 -5.18 9.38 -11.27
CA ILE A 155 -6.12 8.42 -10.70
C ILE A 155 -7.53 8.92 -11.04
N GLY A 156 -8.17 8.30 -12.03
CA GLY A 156 -9.50 8.67 -12.49
C GLY A 156 -10.56 8.40 -11.43
N VAL A 157 -10.91 9.41 -10.62
CA VAL A 157 -11.84 9.28 -9.48
C VAL A 157 -13.15 10.05 -9.70
N GLY A 158 -13.43 10.48 -10.93
CA GLY A 158 -14.73 11.02 -11.30
C GLY A 158 -14.81 11.47 -12.76
N GLN A 159 -16.03 11.78 -13.19
CA GLN A 159 -16.32 12.26 -14.54
C GLN A 159 -15.75 13.68 -14.77
N TYR A 160 -15.37 13.98 -16.02
CA TYR A 160 -14.87 15.31 -16.43
C TYR A 160 -13.65 15.81 -15.65
N GLN A 161 -12.85 14.89 -15.08
CA GLN A 161 -11.64 15.22 -14.31
C GLN A 161 -10.58 15.94 -15.17
N HIS A 162 -10.60 15.74 -16.49
CA HIS A 162 -9.71 16.42 -17.43
C HIS A 162 -10.18 17.84 -17.79
N ASP A 163 -11.45 18.17 -17.55
CA ASP A 163 -12.06 19.45 -17.95
C ASP A 163 -11.95 20.55 -16.88
N VAL A 164 -11.49 20.18 -15.67
CA VAL A 164 -11.26 21.14 -14.58
C VAL A 164 -9.84 21.71 -14.62
N SER A 165 -9.60 22.76 -13.83
CA SER A 165 -8.24 23.32 -13.66
C SER A 165 -7.27 22.26 -13.13
N GLN A 166 -6.35 21.81 -13.98
CA GLN A 166 -5.41 20.75 -13.66
C GLN A 166 -4.43 21.12 -12.55
N THR A 167 -4.06 22.40 -12.42
CA THR A 167 -3.21 22.90 -11.34
C THR A 167 -3.90 22.80 -9.98
N GLN A 168 -5.18 23.23 -9.92
CA GLN A 168 -5.95 23.16 -8.67
C GLN A 168 -6.26 21.70 -8.29
N LEU A 169 -6.57 20.87 -9.29
CA LEU A 169 -6.80 19.44 -9.12
C LEU A 169 -5.56 18.75 -8.53
N ALA A 170 -4.39 18.93 -9.16
CA ALA A 170 -3.14 18.34 -8.70
C ALA A 170 -2.85 18.73 -7.24
N ARG A 171 -2.86 20.02 -6.92
CA ARG A 171 -2.64 20.50 -5.54
C ARG A 171 -3.61 19.90 -4.54
N LYS A 172 -4.89 19.80 -4.88
CA LYS A 172 -5.91 19.27 -3.96
C LYS A 172 -5.78 17.76 -3.77
N LEU A 173 -5.45 17.01 -4.81
CA LEU A 173 -5.29 15.56 -4.72
C LEU A 173 -3.95 15.17 -4.06
N ASP A 174 -2.87 15.92 -4.31
CA ASP A 174 -1.60 15.74 -3.59
C ASP A 174 -1.78 15.90 -2.09
N ALA A 175 -2.52 16.92 -1.64
CA ALA A 175 -2.85 17.12 -0.22
C ALA A 175 -3.64 15.93 0.36
N VAL A 176 -4.59 15.38 -0.40
CA VAL A 176 -5.35 14.19 0.04
C VAL A 176 -4.42 12.98 0.20
N VAL A 177 -3.46 12.78 -0.71
CA VAL A 177 -2.49 11.68 -0.58
C VAL A 177 -1.62 11.86 0.65
N GLU A 178 -1.11 13.07 0.88
CA GLU A 178 -0.32 13.39 2.07
C GLU A 178 -1.13 13.14 3.34
N ASP A 179 -2.37 13.63 3.44
CA ASP A 179 -3.26 13.40 4.58
C ASP A 179 -3.45 11.89 4.85
N CYS A 180 -3.75 11.09 3.81
CA CYS A 180 -3.99 9.65 3.97
C CYS A 180 -2.73 8.90 4.41
N VAL A 181 -1.58 9.18 3.79
CA VAL A 181 -0.31 8.50 4.12
C VAL A 181 0.11 8.79 5.56
N ASN A 182 0.02 10.04 5.99
CA ASN A 182 0.41 10.42 7.35
C ASN A 182 -0.61 9.96 8.40
N ALA A 183 -1.90 9.87 8.05
CA ALA A 183 -2.92 9.32 8.95
C ALA A 183 -2.73 7.81 9.21
N VAL A 184 -2.34 7.05 8.18
CA VAL A 184 -2.06 5.61 8.33
C VAL A 184 -0.68 5.38 8.97
N GLY A 185 0.30 6.22 8.63
CA GLY A 185 1.71 6.03 8.96
C GLY A 185 2.37 4.96 8.08
N VAL A 186 3.68 4.92 8.06
CA VAL A 186 4.46 4.14 7.09
C VAL A 186 5.50 3.29 7.80
N ASP A 187 5.57 1.99 7.52
CA ASP A 187 6.65 1.14 8.02
C ASP A 187 7.96 1.50 7.31
N LEU A 188 8.91 2.02 8.07
CA LEU A 188 10.19 2.53 7.59
C LEU A 188 11.03 1.46 6.88
N ASN A 189 10.92 0.20 7.31
CA ASN A 189 11.76 -0.88 6.82
C ASN A 189 11.22 -1.54 5.54
N THR A 190 9.93 -1.36 5.23
CA THR A 190 9.30 -1.99 4.05
C THR A 190 8.80 -0.99 3.03
N ALA A 191 8.61 0.28 3.40
CA ALA A 191 8.06 1.28 2.51
C ALA A 191 8.93 1.61 1.30
N SER A 192 8.28 1.80 0.16
CA SER A 192 8.90 2.21 -1.10
C SER A 192 9.24 3.70 -1.13
N VAL A 193 10.11 4.11 -2.06
CA VAL A 193 10.43 5.54 -2.28
C VAL A 193 9.17 6.37 -2.56
N PRO A 194 8.22 5.96 -3.44
CA PRO A 194 6.99 6.71 -3.66
C PRO A 194 6.16 6.91 -2.40
N LEU A 195 6.05 5.90 -1.54
CA LEU A 195 5.30 6.01 -0.28
C LEU A 195 5.99 6.94 0.72
N LEU A 196 7.30 6.77 0.93
CA LEU A 196 8.08 7.65 1.80
C LEU A 196 8.07 9.11 1.34
N THR A 197 8.01 9.36 0.03
CA THR A 197 7.93 10.73 -0.52
C THR A 197 6.63 11.46 -0.11
N ARG A 198 5.61 10.73 0.36
CA ARG A 198 4.34 11.31 0.82
C ARG A 198 4.28 11.51 2.34
N VAL A 199 5.32 11.11 3.07
CA VAL A 199 5.42 11.35 4.51
C VAL A 199 5.81 12.81 4.77
N ALA A 200 5.16 13.44 5.73
CA ALA A 200 5.40 14.82 6.11
C ALA A 200 6.89 15.05 6.42
N GLY A 201 7.44 16.14 5.89
CA GLY A 201 8.85 16.49 6.07
C GLY A 201 9.84 15.69 5.22
N LEU A 202 9.41 14.70 4.42
CA LEU A 202 10.27 13.98 3.50
C LEU A 202 10.17 14.51 2.06
N THR A 203 11.32 14.58 1.41
CA THR A 203 11.42 14.82 -0.05
C THR A 203 11.74 13.52 -0.77
N ARG A 204 11.57 13.49 -2.10
CA ARG A 204 11.97 12.32 -2.91
C ARG A 204 13.42 11.90 -2.66
N MET A 205 14.33 12.87 -2.52
CA MET A 205 15.74 12.59 -2.27
C MET A 205 15.97 11.99 -0.88
N MET A 206 15.27 12.49 0.15
CA MET A 206 15.33 11.90 1.49
C MET A 206 14.77 10.47 1.49
N ALA A 207 13.64 10.24 0.80
CA ALA A 207 13.05 8.92 0.65
C ALA A 207 14.02 7.92 -0.03
N GLN A 208 14.72 8.34 -1.09
CA GLN A 208 15.77 7.55 -1.73
C GLN A 208 16.93 7.25 -0.76
N ASN A 209 17.40 8.25 -0.02
CA ASN A 209 18.47 8.07 0.95
C ASN A 209 18.07 7.12 2.10
N ILE A 210 16.81 7.13 2.53
CA ILE A 210 16.29 6.19 3.54
C ILE A 210 16.33 4.75 3.02
N VAL A 211 15.90 4.51 1.77
CA VAL A 211 15.99 3.19 1.14
C VAL A 211 17.45 2.76 0.99
N ALA A 212 18.31 3.60 0.42
CA ALA A 212 19.73 3.31 0.25
C ALA A 212 20.41 2.99 1.61
N TRP A 213 20.11 3.77 2.65
CA TRP A 213 20.65 3.51 3.98
C TRP A 213 20.24 2.12 4.50
N ARG A 214 18.98 1.70 4.33
CA ARG A 214 18.50 0.38 4.80
C ARG A 214 19.10 -0.76 3.97
N ASP A 215 19.32 -0.55 2.68
CA ASP A 215 19.92 -1.55 1.80
C ASP A 215 21.40 -1.77 2.16
N GLU A 216 22.10 -0.72 2.57
CA GLU A 216 23.52 -0.76 2.96
C GLU A 216 23.75 -1.20 4.41
N ASN A 217 22.90 -0.77 5.34
CA ASN A 217 23.12 -0.93 6.79
C ASN A 217 22.18 -1.97 7.44
N GLY A 218 21.23 -2.51 6.69
CA GLY A 218 20.16 -3.36 7.19
C GLY A 218 18.98 -2.56 7.75
N GLN A 219 18.06 -3.27 8.42
CA GLN A 219 16.83 -2.68 8.95
C GLN A 219 17.10 -1.66 10.07
N PHE A 220 16.34 -0.56 10.06
CA PHE A 220 16.24 0.37 11.18
C PHE A 220 15.67 -0.35 12.40
N GLN A 221 16.38 -0.24 13.53
CA GLN A 221 16.00 -0.79 14.84
C GLN A 221 15.32 0.26 15.72
N ASN A 222 15.57 1.55 15.47
CA ASN A 222 14.92 2.65 16.18
C ASN A 222 14.88 3.93 15.35
N ARG A 223 13.94 4.83 15.66
CA ARG A 223 13.75 6.08 14.90
C ARG A 223 14.99 6.96 14.90
N GLN A 224 15.79 6.96 15.96
CA GLN A 224 16.99 7.81 16.08
C GLN A 224 18.03 7.54 14.98
N GLN A 225 18.06 6.32 14.42
CA GLN A 225 18.92 6.00 13.29
C GLN A 225 18.59 6.81 12.03
N LEU A 226 17.40 7.39 11.90
CA LEU A 226 17.06 8.32 10.80
C LEU A 226 17.99 9.53 10.72
N LEU A 227 18.55 9.98 11.85
CA LEU A 227 19.53 11.09 11.86
C LEU A 227 20.87 10.71 11.24
N LYS A 228 21.12 9.41 10.99
CA LYS A 228 22.29 8.93 10.25
C LYS A 228 22.07 8.97 8.73
N VAL A 229 20.84 9.18 8.28
CA VAL A 229 20.49 9.23 6.86
C VAL A 229 20.94 10.57 6.27
N SER A 230 21.64 10.50 5.14
CA SER A 230 22.15 11.69 4.45
C SER A 230 21.01 12.67 4.13
N ARG A 231 21.25 13.95 4.43
CA ARG A 231 20.32 15.09 4.23
C ARG A 231 19.05 15.05 5.10
N LEU A 232 18.90 14.08 6.01
CA LEU A 232 17.82 14.05 7.00
C LEU A 232 18.29 14.73 8.30
N GLY A 233 18.09 16.04 8.38
CA GLY A 233 18.48 16.84 9.55
C GLY A 233 17.45 16.81 10.69
N PRO A 234 17.76 17.41 11.85
CA PRO A 234 16.89 17.40 13.03
C PRO A 234 15.47 17.92 12.76
N LYS A 235 15.32 18.95 11.91
CA LYS A 235 13.99 19.48 11.58
C LYS A 235 13.17 18.51 10.72
N ALA A 236 13.79 17.85 9.76
CA ALA A 236 13.12 16.84 8.95
C ALA A 236 12.71 15.64 9.82
N PHE A 237 13.59 15.22 10.73
CA PHE A 237 13.30 14.19 11.72
C PHE A 237 12.09 14.53 12.58
N GLU A 238 12.05 15.73 13.17
CA GLU A 238 10.90 16.21 13.96
C GLU A 238 9.59 16.18 13.15
N GLN A 239 9.63 16.47 11.85
CA GLN A 239 8.42 16.45 11.02
C GLN A 239 7.99 15.03 10.63
N CYS A 240 8.91 14.09 10.43
CA CYS A 240 8.59 12.77 9.87
C CYS A 240 8.51 11.65 10.92
N ALA A 241 9.19 11.77 12.06
CA ALA A 241 9.41 10.65 12.97
C ALA A 241 8.12 10.06 13.54
N GLY A 242 7.09 10.88 13.78
CA GLY A 242 5.79 10.41 14.30
C GLY A 242 4.98 9.58 13.29
N PHE A 243 5.28 9.73 12.00
CA PHE A 243 4.58 9.04 10.91
C PHE A 243 5.33 7.79 10.42
N LEU A 244 6.61 7.67 10.75
CA LEU A 244 7.45 6.52 10.41
C LEU A 244 7.40 5.49 11.54
N ARG A 245 6.99 4.27 11.24
CA ARG A 245 6.86 3.18 12.19
C ARG A 245 7.98 2.16 12.00
N ILE A 246 8.44 1.58 13.09
CA ILE A 246 9.39 0.46 13.08
C ILE A 246 8.73 -0.69 13.84
N ASN A 247 8.29 -1.69 13.09
CA ASN A 247 7.78 -2.92 13.67
C ASN A 247 8.95 -3.76 14.21
N HIS A 248 8.80 -4.32 15.40
CA HIS A 248 9.80 -5.18 16.05
C HIS A 248 11.17 -4.53 16.29
N GLY A 249 11.22 -3.20 16.49
CA GLY A 249 12.43 -2.47 16.89
C GLY A 249 12.77 -2.57 18.38
N ASP A 250 13.83 -1.88 18.79
CA ASP A 250 14.33 -1.85 20.18
C ASP A 250 13.32 -1.22 21.15
N ASN A 251 12.60 -0.20 20.68
CA ASN A 251 11.61 0.54 21.46
C ASN A 251 10.19 0.27 20.93
N PRO A 252 9.29 -0.35 21.73
CA PRO A 252 7.91 -0.60 21.32
C PRO A 252 7.11 0.66 20.91
N LEU A 253 7.49 1.85 21.40
CA LEU A 253 6.86 3.11 21.00
C LEU A 253 7.08 3.45 19.53
N ASP A 254 8.17 2.97 18.92
CA ASP A 254 8.47 3.22 17.51
C ASP A 254 7.47 2.53 16.56
N ALA A 255 6.69 1.54 17.05
CA ALA A 255 5.58 0.93 16.31
C ALA A 255 4.27 1.75 16.41
N SER A 256 4.23 2.78 17.27
CA SER A 256 3.06 3.61 17.54
C SER A 256 3.11 4.97 16.83
N THR A 257 2.06 5.77 16.96
CA THR A 257 2.02 7.17 16.50
C THR A 257 2.53 8.17 17.54
N VAL A 258 3.02 7.69 18.70
CA VAL A 258 3.63 8.57 19.71
C VAL A 258 4.90 9.16 19.12
N HIS A 259 5.00 10.49 19.07
CA HIS A 259 6.18 11.17 18.57
C HIS A 259 7.36 11.00 19.55
N PRO A 260 8.61 10.79 19.08
CA PRO A 260 9.78 10.63 19.95
C PRO A 260 9.99 11.76 20.97
N GLU A 261 9.55 12.98 20.66
CA GLU A 261 9.66 14.09 21.60
C GLU A 261 8.85 13.86 22.89
N ALA A 262 7.75 13.09 22.81
CA ALA A 262 6.85 12.79 23.91
C ALA A 262 7.22 11.49 24.66
N TYR A 263 8.32 10.82 24.31
CA TYR A 263 8.78 9.62 25.04
C TYR A 263 9.01 9.89 26.54
N PRO A 264 9.57 11.05 26.96
CA PRO A 264 9.65 11.37 28.38
C PRO A 264 8.29 11.45 29.09
N VAL A 265 7.21 11.82 28.40
CA VAL A 265 5.84 11.80 28.96
C VAL A 265 5.41 10.36 29.23
N VAL A 266 5.68 9.44 28.29
CA VAL A 266 5.39 8.02 28.47
C VAL A 266 6.20 7.43 29.63
N GLU A 267 7.47 7.79 29.77
CA GLU A 267 8.31 7.37 30.90
C GLU A 267 7.73 7.83 32.26
N ARG A 268 7.22 9.07 32.34
CA ARG A 268 6.51 9.57 33.54
C ARG A 268 5.25 8.76 33.84
N ILE A 269 4.49 8.38 32.81
CA ILE A 269 3.30 7.52 32.96
C ILE A 269 3.69 6.15 33.52
N LEU A 270 4.72 5.51 32.94
CA LEU A 270 5.19 4.19 33.39
C LEU A 270 5.70 4.22 34.84
N ALA A 271 6.39 5.30 35.23
CA ALA A 271 6.85 5.48 36.61
C ALA A 271 5.67 5.62 37.59
N ALA A 272 4.61 6.33 37.20
CA ALA A 272 3.42 6.51 38.02
C ALA A 272 2.58 5.24 38.16
N THR A 273 2.50 4.41 37.11
CA THR A 273 1.75 3.14 37.14
C THR A 273 2.57 1.97 37.68
N GLN A 274 3.89 2.10 37.75
CA GLN A 274 4.83 1.02 38.09
C GLN A 274 4.68 -0.20 37.18
N GLN A 275 4.36 0.03 35.91
CA GLN A 275 4.16 -1.03 34.91
C GLN A 275 5.26 -1.00 33.85
N ALA A 276 5.57 -2.16 33.27
CA ALA A 276 6.39 -2.21 32.08
C ALA A 276 5.59 -1.72 30.86
N LEU A 277 6.27 -1.10 29.90
CA LEU A 277 5.64 -0.56 28.69
C LEU A 277 4.82 -1.62 27.95
N LYS A 278 5.31 -2.85 27.87
CA LYS A 278 4.62 -3.96 27.18
C LYS A 278 3.30 -4.36 27.87
N ASP A 279 3.17 -4.16 29.17
CA ASP A 279 1.97 -4.49 29.93
C ASP A 279 0.93 -3.36 29.87
N LEU A 280 1.41 -2.11 29.79
CA LEU A 280 0.54 -0.95 29.66
C LEU A 280 0.03 -0.77 28.21
N MET A 281 0.86 -1.06 27.20
CA MET A 281 0.46 -1.01 25.79
C MET A 281 -0.63 -2.05 25.51
N GLY A 282 -1.81 -1.57 25.10
CA GLY A 282 -2.99 -2.41 24.84
C GLY A 282 -3.91 -2.62 26.05
N ASN A 283 -3.51 -2.21 27.26
CA ASN A 283 -4.34 -2.27 28.46
C ASN A 283 -5.30 -1.07 28.54
N SER A 284 -6.40 -1.17 27.80
CA SER A 284 -7.39 -0.09 27.70
C SER A 284 -8.06 0.30 29.03
N SER A 285 -8.17 -0.62 30.00
CA SER A 285 -8.74 -0.33 31.31
C SER A 285 -7.83 0.57 32.15
N GLU A 286 -6.54 0.26 32.23
CA GLU A 286 -5.58 1.06 33.00
C GLU A 286 -5.39 2.44 32.36
N LEU A 287 -5.26 2.48 31.03
CA LEU A 287 -5.10 3.74 30.29
C LEU A 287 -6.30 4.70 30.48
N ARG A 288 -7.52 4.17 30.68
CA ARG A 288 -8.71 5.00 30.95
C ARG A 288 -8.74 5.58 32.37
N ASN A 289 -8.04 4.97 33.32
CA ASN A 289 -7.98 5.43 34.70
C ASN A 289 -6.93 6.54 34.90
N LEU A 290 -6.01 6.71 33.96
CA LEU A 290 -5.03 7.80 33.96
C LEU A 290 -5.71 9.15 33.74
N LYS A 291 -5.35 10.13 34.56
CA LYS A 291 -5.74 11.52 34.34
C LYS A 291 -4.67 12.22 33.52
N ALA A 292 -5.02 12.66 32.32
CA ALA A 292 -4.08 13.33 31.42
C ALA A 292 -3.42 14.57 32.07
N SER A 293 -4.16 15.31 32.90
CA SER A 293 -3.68 16.49 33.64
C SER A 293 -2.48 16.21 34.55
N ASP A 294 -2.29 14.97 34.98
CA ASP A 294 -1.19 14.60 35.88
C ASP A 294 0.14 14.49 35.13
N PHE A 295 0.10 14.51 33.78
CA PHE A 295 1.26 14.31 32.90
C PHE A 295 1.52 15.49 31.95
N THR A 296 0.71 16.54 31.98
CA THR A 296 0.95 17.78 31.22
C THR A 296 2.06 18.62 31.84
N ASP A 297 2.80 19.36 31.03
CA ASP A 297 3.79 20.36 31.45
C ASP A 297 3.81 21.57 30.48
N GLU A 298 4.74 22.51 30.62
CA GLU A 298 4.79 23.69 29.73
C GLU A 298 5.07 23.32 28.26
N LYS A 299 5.64 22.13 28.01
CA LYS A 299 5.98 21.63 26.68
C LYS A 299 4.92 20.65 26.14
N PHE A 300 4.21 19.92 26.99
CA PHE A 300 3.28 18.83 26.64
C PHE A 300 1.87 18.98 27.21
#